data_AF-X1RC22-F1
#
_entry.id   AF-X1RC22-F1
#
_cell.length_a   1.000
_cell.length_b   1.000
_cell.length_c   1.000
_cell.angle_alpha   90.00
_cell.angle_beta   90.00
_cell.angle_gamma   90.00
#
_symmetry.space_group_name_H-M   'P 1'
#
loop_
_entity.id
_entity.type
_entity.pdbx_description
1 polymer ?
#
loop_
_entity_poly.entity_id
_entity_poly.type
_entity_poly.pdbx_seq_one_letter_code
_entity_poly.pdbx_strand_id
1 'polypeptide(L)'
;MPTIKAIVTQSVNDLVRCINLSSLLELSGWPKPGNVHRTKNFPNTRFEHFLAGIAAIQPNFKGFCETVYNSIESEKDNFSSIELGLFFKEAANQMMKWQSGGNVLLGHILILAPLAAAATICLKLNMKKIENFEFIIKKVIEDATVKDTVNLYDAIKTCNPGGLGNIEKYDINDENSYKDIINDNINLKKIFELSKEYDLISNEYASGFNIILKEGLPYFFDTYEKCKDINSTIVNTYLKLLSTHLDTLIIRKAGKETDSNLTILLRSKPVQNKANRELLNLIKKKLKVSSDQVQIIAGLKKTDKILQVSFSENIVESDIIKRIFN
;
A
#
# COMPACT_ATOMS: atom_id res chain seq x y z
N MET A 1 2.74 12.34 22.83
CA MET A 1 1.97 11.82 21.68
C MET A 1 0.51 12.00 21.99
N PRO A 2 -0.32 12.53 21.06
CA PRO A 2 -1.76 12.50 21.25
C PRO A 2 -2.20 11.04 21.32
N THR A 3 -2.63 10.60 22.52
CA THR A 3 -3.21 9.27 22.73
C THR A 3 -4.46 9.19 21.87
N ILE A 4 -4.56 8.20 20.99
CA ILE A 4 -5.78 7.96 20.20
C ILE A 4 -6.90 7.62 21.18
N LYS A 5 -7.80 8.58 21.40
CA LYS A 5 -8.65 8.56 22.61
C LYS A 5 -9.82 7.58 22.54
N ALA A 6 -10.37 7.27 21.37
CA ALA A 6 -11.42 6.24 21.21
C ALA A 6 -11.82 6.00 19.74
N ILE A 7 -12.39 4.82 19.45
CA ILE A 7 -13.23 4.59 18.26
C ILE A 7 -14.57 5.33 18.44
N VAL A 8 -14.82 6.36 17.63
CA VAL A 8 -15.96 7.27 17.78
C VAL A 8 -17.22 6.88 16.99
N THR A 9 -17.16 5.86 16.13
CA THR A 9 -18.31 5.41 15.34
C THR A 9 -19.41 4.84 16.24
N GLN A 10 -20.67 5.17 15.94
CA GLN A 10 -21.84 4.78 16.73
C GLN A 10 -22.77 3.78 16.00
N SER A 11 -22.60 3.65 14.69
CA SER A 11 -23.39 2.74 13.87
C SER A 11 -22.56 2.18 12.72
N VAL A 12 -23.01 1.06 12.12
CA VAL A 12 -22.41 0.50 10.89
C VAL A 12 -22.44 1.55 9.77
N ASN A 13 -23.49 2.36 9.68
CA ASN A 13 -23.59 3.44 8.69
C ASN A 13 -22.50 4.51 8.89
N ASP A 14 -22.16 4.87 10.13
CA ASP A 14 -21.08 5.83 10.38
C ASP A 14 -19.72 5.24 9.99
N LEU A 15 -19.49 3.96 10.31
CA LEU A 15 -18.28 3.27 9.92
C LEU A 15 -18.12 3.21 8.39
N VAL A 16 -19.17 2.84 7.66
CA VAL A 16 -19.17 2.80 6.19
C VAL A 16 -18.91 4.19 5.60
N ARG A 17 -19.48 5.27 6.19
CA ARG A 17 -19.18 6.64 5.78
C ARG A 17 -17.70 7.00 6.00
N CYS A 18 -17.11 6.58 7.12
CA CYS A 18 -15.68 6.76 7.38
C CYS A 18 -14.80 6.00 6.38
N ILE A 19 -15.15 4.76 6.05
CA ILE A 19 -14.45 3.94 5.04
C ILE A 19 -14.50 4.63 3.67
N ASN A 20 -15.68 5.11 3.25
CA ASN A 20 -15.82 5.83 1.98
C ASN A 20 -15.00 7.13 1.97
N LEU A 21 -15.18 7.96 3.02
CA LEU A 21 -14.53 9.27 3.09
C LEU A 21 -13.01 9.14 3.15
N SER A 22 -12.47 8.19 3.92
CA SER A 22 -11.03 7.94 3.98
C SER A 22 -10.46 7.52 2.62
N SER A 23 -11.17 6.65 1.88
CA SER A 23 -10.79 6.25 0.52
C SER A 23 -10.72 7.45 -0.45
N LEU A 24 -11.74 8.31 -0.40
CA LEU A 24 -11.81 9.50 -1.27
C LEU A 24 -10.75 10.55 -0.91
N LEU A 25 -10.50 10.75 0.39
CA LEU A 25 -9.51 11.70 0.88
C LEU A 25 -8.08 11.24 0.56
N GLU A 26 -7.79 9.95 0.72
CA GLU A 26 -6.49 9.36 0.34
C GLU A 26 -6.21 9.58 -1.15
N LEU A 27 -7.18 9.25 -2.00
CA LEU A 27 -7.07 9.39 -3.45
C LEU A 27 -6.90 10.85 -3.89
N SER A 28 -7.57 11.79 -3.21
CA SER A 28 -7.60 13.21 -3.58
C SER A 28 -6.43 14.04 -3.00
N GLY A 29 -5.63 13.45 -2.11
CA GLY A 29 -4.49 14.12 -1.47
C GLY A 29 -3.51 14.71 -2.48
N TRP A 30 -3.13 15.98 -2.29
CA TRP A 30 -2.27 16.73 -3.21
C TRP A 30 -1.39 17.78 -2.50
N PRO A 31 -0.11 17.95 -2.86
CA PRO A 31 0.67 17.22 -3.85
C PRO A 31 1.21 15.89 -3.33
N LYS A 32 0.78 14.77 -3.94
CA LYS A 32 1.23 13.42 -3.58
C LYS A 32 2.09 12.85 -4.72
N PRO A 33 3.32 12.38 -4.46
CA PRO A 33 4.10 11.67 -5.47
C PRO A 33 3.41 10.36 -5.82
N GLY A 34 3.48 9.98 -7.10
CA GLY A 34 2.84 8.77 -7.57
C GLY A 34 2.50 8.80 -9.05
N ASN A 35 1.82 7.74 -9.44
CA ASN A 35 1.51 7.42 -10.83
C ASN A 35 0.23 8.10 -11.32
N VAL A 36 -0.87 7.90 -10.57
CA VAL A 36 -2.18 8.52 -10.84
C VAL A 36 -2.59 9.31 -9.61
N HIS A 37 -2.91 10.59 -9.82
CA HIS A 37 -3.44 11.50 -8.81
C HIS A 37 -4.24 12.61 -9.53
N ARG A 38 -4.82 13.54 -8.77
CA ARG A 38 -5.73 14.60 -9.28
C ARG A 38 -5.29 15.34 -10.55
N THR A 39 -3.99 15.46 -10.82
CA THR A 39 -3.43 16.24 -11.93
C THR A 39 -2.56 15.41 -12.89
N LYS A 40 -2.49 14.08 -12.72
CA LYS A 40 -1.67 13.19 -13.55
C LYS A 40 -2.37 11.84 -13.74
N ASN A 41 -2.41 11.41 -15.00
CA ASN A 41 -3.01 10.16 -15.44
C ASN A 41 -1.99 9.28 -16.17
N PHE A 42 -2.26 7.98 -16.24
CA PHE A 42 -1.70 7.09 -17.25
C PHE A 42 -2.59 7.06 -18.50
N PRO A 43 -2.09 6.55 -19.64
CA PRO A 43 -2.90 6.41 -20.86
C PRO A 43 -4.23 5.68 -20.62
N ASN A 44 -4.18 4.59 -19.85
CA ASN A 44 -5.33 3.70 -19.65
C ASN A 44 -5.95 3.82 -18.25
N THR A 45 -5.30 4.49 -17.30
CA THR A 45 -5.77 4.58 -15.91
C THR A 45 -5.74 6.03 -15.44
N ARG A 46 -6.87 6.52 -14.91
CA ARG A 46 -7.10 7.92 -14.61
C ARG A 46 -7.71 8.08 -13.23
N PHE A 47 -7.62 9.29 -12.67
CA PHE A 47 -8.23 9.62 -11.38
C PHE A 47 -9.72 9.24 -11.32
N GLU A 48 -10.48 9.44 -12.39
CA GLU A 48 -11.90 9.10 -12.44
C GLU A 48 -12.17 7.60 -12.34
N HIS A 49 -11.25 6.75 -12.83
CA HIS A 49 -11.35 5.30 -12.67
C HIS A 49 -11.20 4.88 -11.20
N PHE A 50 -10.34 5.55 -10.44
CA PHE A 50 -10.25 5.31 -9.00
C PHE A 50 -11.52 5.76 -8.27
N LEU A 51 -12.07 6.93 -8.61
CA LEU A 51 -13.36 7.38 -8.04
C LEU A 51 -14.48 6.39 -8.32
N ALA A 52 -14.60 5.95 -9.57
CA ALA A 52 -15.59 4.94 -9.97
C ALA A 52 -15.37 3.61 -9.24
N GLY A 53 -14.11 3.17 -9.09
CA GLY A 53 -13.75 1.99 -8.32
C GLY A 53 -14.13 2.11 -6.83
N ILE A 54 -13.86 3.25 -6.20
CA ILE A 54 -14.22 3.50 -4.78
C ILE A 54 -15.73 3.45 -4.62
N ALA A 55 -16.48 4.10 -5.51
CA ALA A 55 -17.94 4.10 -5.51
C ALA A 55 -18.50 2.67 -5.69
N ALA A 56 -17.89 1.88 -6.60
CA ALA A 56 -18.34 0.53 -6.92
C ALA A 56 -18.22 -0.45 -5.74
N ILE A 57 -17.21 -0.31 -4.89
CA ILE A 57 -16.97 -1.22 -3.76
C ILE A 57 -17.70 -0.80 -2.47
N GLN A 58 -18.32 0.38 -2.41
CA GLN A 58 -19.03 0.82 -1.20
C GLN A 58 -20.20 -0.09 -0.80
N PRO A 59 -21.06 -0.57 -1.72
CA PRO A 59 -22.11 -1.52 -1.36
C PRO A 59 -21.55 -2.82 -0.77
N ASN A 60 -20.40 -3.30 -1.26
CA ASN A 60 -19.73 -4.46 -0.68
C ASN A 60 -19.29 -4.19 0.75
N PHE A 61 -18.63 -3.05 1.03
CA PHE A 61 -18.22 -2.71 2.40
C PHE A 61 -19.40 -2.61 3.35
N LYS A 62 -20.54 -2.06 2.89
CA LYS A 62 -21.76 -2.00 3.70
C LYS A 62 -22.25 -3.41 4.05
N GLY A 63 -22.48 -4.24 3.04
CA GLY A 63 -22.95 -5.62 3.26
C GLY A 63 -21.98 -6.43 4.12
N PHE A 64 -20.67 -6.26 3.91
CA PHE A 64 -19.64 -6.89 4.71
C PHE A 64 -19.71 -6.49 6.19
N CYS A 65 -19.78 -5.18 6.49
CA CYS A 65 -19.91 -4.73 7.88
C CYS A 65 -21.24 -5.18 8.51
N GLU A 66 -22.34 -5.21 7.76
CA GLU A 66 -23.62 -5.73 8.25
C GLU A 66 -23.54 -7.23 8.59
N THR A 67 -22.92 -8.03 7.72
CA THR A 67 -22.70 -9.47 7.96
C THR A 67 -21.83 -9.69 9.20
N VAL A 68 -20.69 -8.98 9.30
CA VAL A 68 -19.77 -9.10 10.46
C VAL A 68 -20.46 -8.68 11.77
N TYR A 69 -21.25 -7.60 11.74
CA TYR A 69 -21.99 -7.14 12.93
C TYR A 69 -23.01 -8.17 13.43
N ASN A 70 -23.62 -8.92 12.51
CA ASN A 70 -24.64 -9.93 12.83
C ASN A 70 -24.06 -11.31 13.14
N SER A 71 -22.81 -11.60 12.74
CA SER A 71 -22.21 -12.93 12.89
C SER A 71 -21.37 -13.10 14.16
N ILE A 72 -21.01 -12.01 14.84
CA ILE A 72 -20.15 -12.01 16.03
C ILE A 72 -20.92 -11.51 17.24
N GLU A 73 -20.96 -12.30 18.32
CA GLU A 73 -21.61 -11.93 19.58
C GLU A 73 -20.62 -11.78 20.74
N SER A 74 -19.41 -12.33 20.61
CA SER A 74 -18.37 -12.30 21.62
C SER A 74 -16.97 -12.20 21.03
N GLU A 75 -16.05 -11.56 21.76
CA GLU A 75 -14.62 -11.52 21.41
C GLU A 75 -13.95 -12.90 21.42
N LYS A 76 -14.60 -13.90 22.04
CA LYS A 76 -14.13 -15.29 22.12
C LYS A 76 -14.61 -16.15 20.96
N ASP A 77 -15.52 -15.66 20.14
CA ASP A 77 -16.05 -16.40 19.00
C ASP A 77 -14.93 -16.74 18.00
N ASN A 78 -15.16 -17.76 17.18
CA ASN A 78 -14.32 -18.01 16.01
C ASN A 78 -14.75 -17.05 14.89
N PHE A 79 -13.81 -16.29 14.35
CA PHE A 79 -14.07 -15.28 13.33
C PHE A 79 -14.04 -15.82 11.90
N SER A 80 -14.01 -17.14 11.70
CA SER A 80 -14.05 -17.78 10.38
C SER A 80 -15.29 -17.44 9.55
N SER A 81 -16.38 -17.01 10.19
CA SER A 81 -17.63 -16.58 9.54
C SER A 81 -17.55 -15.21 8.87
N ILE A 82 -16.46 -14.45 9.07
CA ILE A 82 -16.25 -13.15 8.44
C ILE A 82 -16.01 -13.30 6.93
N GLU A 83 -15.40 -14.40 6.50
CA GLU A 83 -15.09 -14.70 5.09
C GLU A 83 -14.36 -13.54 4.36
N LEU A 84 -13.25 -13.06 4.92
CA LEU A 84 -12.42 -11.99 4.34
C LEU A 84 -12.08 -12.20 2.85
N GLY A 85 -11.75 -13.44 2.48
CA GLY A 85 -11.40 -13.76 1.11
C GLY A 85 -12.59 -13.59 0.16
N LEU A 86 -13.79 -14.00 0.60
CA LEU A 86 -15.00 -13.80 -0.20
C LEU A 86 -15.23 -12.30 -0.44
N PHE A 87 -15.07 -11.47 0.60
CA PHE A 87 -15.14 -10.02 0.45
C PHE A 87 -14.11 -9.49 -0.56
N PHE A 88 -12.85 -9.92 -0.50
CA PHE A 88 -11.83 -9.48 -1.46
C PHE A 88 -12.23 -9.78 -2.90
N LYS A 89 -12.70 -11.02 -3.14
CA LYS A 89 -13.13 -11.48 -4.46
C LYS A 89 -14.31 -10.65 -4.98
N GLU A 90 -15.32 -10.44 -4.15
CA GLU A 90 -16.51 -9.67 -4.56
C GLU A 90 -16.20 -8.19 -4.80
N ALA A 91 -15.43 -7.56 -3.92
CA ALA A 91 -15.04 -6.16 -4.07
C ALA A 91 -14.13 -5.97 -5.30
N ALA A 92 -13.18 -6.87 -5.55
CA ALA A 92 -12.35 -6.86 -6.75
C ALA A 92 -13.19 -6.99 -8.03
N ASN A 93 -14.16 -7.91 -8.04
CA ASN A 93 -15.07 -8.09 -9.17
C ASN A 93 -15.92 -6.84 -9.42
N GLN A 94 -16.48 -6.21 -8.37
CA GLN A 94 -17.24 -4.97 -8.54
C GLN A 94 -16.35 -3.82 -9.03
N MET A 95 -15.16 -3.65 -8.45
CA MET A 95 -14.20 -2.66 -8.95
C MET A 95 -13.90 -2.86 -10.44
N MET A 96 -13.61 -4.08 -10.88
CA MET A 96 -13.31 -4.35 -12.30
C MET A 96 -14.51 -4.19 -13.22
N LYS A 97 -15.73 -4.42 -12.72
CA LYS A 97 -16.97 -4.31 -13.51
C LYS A 97 -17.37 -2.87 -13.82
N TRP A 98 -17.15 -1.95 -12.88
CA TRP A 98 -17.71 -0.60 -12.94
C TRP A 98 -16.73 0.48 -13.44
N GLN A 99 -15.50 0.10 -13.79
CA GLN A 99 -14.52 0.98 -14.43
C GLN A 99 -13.56 0.19 -15.33
N SER A 100 -13.00 0.84 -16.35
CA SER A 100 -12.15 0.20 -17.36
C SER A 100 -10.65 0.49 -17.21
N GLY A 101 -10.25 1.14 -16.12
CA GLY A 101 -8.87 1.53 -15.82
C GLY A 101 -7.96 0.40 -15.32
N GLY A 102 -8.45 -0.84 -15.29
CA GLY A 102 -7.75 -2.01 -14.76
C GLY A 102 -7.76 -2.07 -13.23
N ASN A 103 -6.72 -2.65 -12.65
CA ASN A 103 -6.56 -2.69 -11.19
C ASN A 103 -6.23 -1.30 -10.63
N VAL A 104 -7.22 -0.70 -9.98
CA VAL A 104 -7.10 0.61 -9.33
C VAL A 104 -7.07 0.53 -7.80
N LEU A 105 -7.65 -0.51 -7.18
CA LEU A 105 -7.89 -0.54 -5.73
C LEU A 105 -7.65 -1.91 -5.08
N LEU A 106 -7.02 -2.90 -5.74
CA LEU A 106 -6.82 -4.22 -5.09
C LEU A 106 -6.10 -4.07 -3.74
N GLY A 107 -4.95 -3.40 -3.70
CA GLY A 107 -4.21 -3.21 -2.45
C GLY A 107 -5.01 -2.45 -1.39
N HIS A 108 -5.83 -1.50 -1.81
CA HIS A 108 -6.74 -0.74 -0.95
C HIS A 108 -7.83 -1.63 -0.34
N ILE A 109 -8.42 -2.51 -1.14
CA ILE A 109 -9.41 -3.50 -0.71
C ILE A 109 -8.80 -4.46 0.32
N LEU A 110 -7.59 -4.98 0.04
CA LEU A 110 -6.88 -5.90 0.93
C LEU A 110 -6.57 -5.24 2.28
N ILE A 111 -6.12 -3.99 2.29
CA ILE A 111 -5.82 -3.28 3.55
C ILE A 111 -7.09 -2.92 4.33
N LEU A 112 -8.11 -2.39 3.66
CA LEU A 112 -9.29 -1.87 4.35
C LEU A 112 -10.23 -2.94 4.90
N ALA A 113 -10.34 -4.13 4.29
CA ALA A 113 -11.29 -5.13 4.78
C ALA A 113 -11.04 -5.61 6.22
N PRO A 114 -9.83 -6.05 6.62
CA PRO A 114 -9.58 -6.47 7.99
C PRO A 114 -9.73 -5.30 8.99
N LEU A 115 -9.37 -4.08 8.59
CA LEU A 115 -9.61 -2.87 9.39
C LEU A 115 -11.11 -2.61 9.59
N ALA A 116 -11.92 -2.77 8.54
CA ALA A 116 -13.37 -2.61 8.59
C ALA A 116 -14.03 -3.71 9.44
N ALA A 117 -13.60 -4.95 9.31
CA ALA A 117 -14.05 -6.07 10.14
C ALA A 117 -13.75 -5.79 11.62
N ALA A 118 -12.51 -5.42 11.94
CA ALA A 118 -12.11 -5.14 13.31
C ALA A 118 -12.87 -3.94 13.91
N ALA A 119 -13.07 -2.87 13.14
CA ALA A 119 -13.87 -1.73 13.56
C ALA A 119 -15.34 -2.11 13.81
N THR A 120 -15.90 -2.97 12.97
CA THR A 120 -17.29 -3.45 13.09
C THR A 120 -17.47 -4.30 14.35
N ILE A 121 -16.55 -5.21 14.62
CA ILE A 121 -16.59 -6.05 15.83
C ILE A 121 -16.41 -5.19 17.08
N CYS A 122 -15.45 -4.24 17.06
CA CYS A 122 -15.29 -3.30 18.17
C CYS A 122 -16.56 -2.47 18.40
N LEU A 123 -17.25 -2.05 17.33
CA LEU A 123 -18.53 -1.35 17.43
C LEU A 123 -19.60 -2.25 18.08
N LYS A 124 -19.79 -3.47 17.59
CA LYS A 124 -20.76 -4.46 18.10
C LYS A 124 -20.54 -4.77 19.58
N LEU A 125 -19.29 -4.97 19.98
CA LEU A 125 -18.90 -5.33 21.34
C LEU A 125 -18.67 -4.10 22.25
N ASN A 126 -18.97 -2.90 21.76
CA ASN A 126 -18.75 -1.62 22.47
C ASN A 126 -17.31 -1.44 22.99
N MET A 127 -16.33 -1.93 22.24
CA MET A 127 -14.90 -1.76 22.52
C MET A 127 -14.41 -0.43 21.96
N LYS A 128 -13.79 0.38 22.81
CA LYS A 128 -13.41 1.76 22.46
C LYS A 128 -11.92 2.02 22.46
N LYS A 129 -11.11 1.13 23.03
CA LYS A 129 -9.66 1.34 23.15
C LYS A 129 -8.92 0.82 21.92
N ILE A 130 -7.77 1.42 21.60
CA ILE A 130 -6.96 1.01 20.45
C ILE A 130 -6.41 -0.41 20.63
N GLU A 131 -6.12 -0.81 21.87
CA GLU A 131 -5.65 -2.17 22.18
C GLU A 131 -6.71 -3.23 21.88
N ASN A 132 -7.99 -2.89 22.00
CA ASN A 132 -9.07 -3.78 21.57
C ASN A 132 -9.05 -3.96 20.06
N PHE A 133 -8.91 -2.87 19.32
CA PHE A 133 -8.82 -2.93 17.86
C PHE A 133 -7.63 -3.78 17.39
N GLU A 134 -6.46 -3.57 18.00
CA GLU A 134 -5.24 -4.33 17.72
C GLU A 134 -5.38 -5.83 18.03
N PHE A 135 -6.08 -6.17 19.11
CA PHE A 135 -6.42 -7.56 19.42
C PHE A 135 -7.35 -8.16 18.38
N ILE A 136 -8.45 -7.47 18.07
CA ILE A 136 -9.47 -7.96 17.15
C ILE A 136 -8.91 -8.12 15.73
N ILE A 137 -8.13 -7.17 15.21
CA ILE A 137 -7.59 -7.30 13.85
C ILE A 137 -6.65 -8.50 13.70
N LYS A 138 -5.83 -8.78 14.73
CA LYS A 138 -4.98 -9.97 14.75
C LYS A 138 -5.82 -11.25 14.72
N LYS A 139 -6.86 -11.30 15.56
CA LYS A 139 -7.78 -12.44 15.62
C LYS A 139 -8.53 -12.66 14.30
N VAL A 140 -9.00 -11.58 13.65
CA VAL A 140 -9.63 -11.62 12.33
C VAL A 140 -8.72 -12.25 11.27
N ILE A 141 -7.42 -11.96 11.31
CA ILE A 141 -6.41 -12.53 10.39
C ILE A 141 -6.09 -13.98 10.75
N GLU A 142 -6.00 -14.30 12.04
CA GLU A 142 -5.65 -15.63 12.54
C GLU A 142 -6.74 -16.67 12.30
N ASP A 143 -8.01 -16.27 12.48
CA ASP A 143 -9.18 -17.14 12.28
C ASP A 143 -9.61 -17.23 10.81
N ALA A 144 -8.98 -16.46 9.92
CA ALA A 144 -9.23 -16.56 8.48
C ALA A 144 -8.82 -17.94 7.96
N THR A 145 -9.61 -18.45 7.03
CA THR A 145 -9.59 -19.86 6.62
C THR A 145 -8.74 -20.09 5.36
N VAL A 146 -8.56 -21.37 5.01
CA VAL A 146 -8.00 -21.75 3.70
C VAL A 146 -8.88 -21.26 2.54
N LYS A 147 -10.21 -21.28 2.71
CA LYS A 147 -11.15 -20.75 1.72
C LYS A 147 -10.94 -19.25 1.48
N ASP A 148 -10.57 -18.51 2.53
CA ASP A 148 -10.22 -17.09 2.39
C ASP A 148 -8.97 -16.89 1.52
N THR A 149 -7.98 -17.77 1.67
CA THR A 149 -6.76 -17.76 0.84
C THR A 149 -7.06 -18.06 -0.62
N VAL A 150 -7.91 -19.05 -0.89
CA VAL A 150 -8.34 -19.38 -2.25
C VAL A 150 -9.10 -18.20 -2.89
N ASN A 151 -10.01 -17.57 -2.16
CA ASN A 151 -10.72 -16.41 -2.69
C ASN A 151 -9.83 -15.16 -2.83
N LEU A 152 -8.79 -15.00 -1.99
CA LEU A 152 -7.75 -14.00 -2.21
C LEU A 152 -7.06 -14.23 -3.55
N TYR A 153 -6.74 -15.47 -3.90
CA TYR A 153 -6.09 -15.81 -5.17
C TYR A 153 -6.99 -15.44 -6.36
N ASP A 154 -8.28 -15.75 -6.26
CA ASP A 154 -9.27 -15.33 -7.25
C ASP A 154 -9.34 -13.80 -7.40
N ALA A 155 -9.32 -13.06 -6.27
CA ALA A 155 -9.33 -11.60 -6.30
C ALA A 155 -8.08 -11.03 -7.02
N ILE A 156 -6.90 -11.57 -6.71
CA ILE A 156 -5.65 -11.18 -7.35
C ILE A 156 -5.69 -11.51 -8.85
N LYS A 157 -6.14 -12.71 -9.23
CA LYS A 157 -6.26 -13.15 -10.63
C LYS A 157 -7.23 -12.28 -11.42
N THR A 158 -8.39 -11.94 -10.85
CA THR A 158 -9.36 -11.00 -11.43
C THR A 158 -8.73 -9.64 -11.74
N CYS A 159 -7.93 -9.11 -10.82
CA CYS A 159 -7.30 -7.81 -10.97
C CYS A 159 -6.05 -7.83 -11.86
N ASN A 160 -5.43 -9.00 -12.06
CA ASN A 160 -4.21 -9.20 -12.83
C ASN A 160 -3.13 -8.12 -12.56
N PRO A 161 -2.67 -7.94 -11.30
CA PRO A 161 -1.68 -6.93 -10.99
C PRO A 161 -0.35 -7.25 -11.66
N GLY A 162 0.29 -6.24 -12.24
CA GLY A 162 1.63 -6.39 -12.82
C GLY A 162 2.71 -6.58 -11.75
N GLY A 163 3.77 -7.32 -12.12
CA GLY A 163 5.01 -7.37 -11.33
C GLY A 163 5.03 -8.36 -10.17
N LEU A 164 4.13 -9.35 -10.14
CA LEU A 164 4.10 -10.37 -9.09
C LEU A 164 5.33 -11.31 -9.11
N GLY A 165 6.02 -11.39 -10.25
CA GLY A 165 7.13 -12.33 -10.44
C GLY A 165 6.64 -13.77 -10.47
N ASN A 166 7.59 -14.70 -10.42
CA ASN A 166 7.31 -16.13 -10.28
C ASN A 166 7.92 -16.62 -8.97
N ILE A 167 7.21 -17.48 -8.26
CA ILE A 167 7.69 -18.15 -7.05
C ILE A 167 7.51 -19.67 -7.19
N GLU A 168 8.36 -20.46 -6.54
CA GLU A 168 8.34 -21.92 -6.75
C GLU A 168 7.09 -22.61 -6.20
N LYS A 169 6.47 -22.04 -5.15
CA LYS A 169 5.31 -22.63 -4.48
C LYS A 169 4.27 -21.58 -4.18
N TYR A 170 3.00 -21.92 -4.38
CA TYR A 170 1.87 -21.02 -4.26
C TYR A 170 1.95 -19.82 -5.23
N ASP A 171 2.51 -20.03 -6.42
CA ASP A 171 2.49 -19.00 -7.46
C ASP A 171 1.07 -18.72 -7.90
N ILE A 172 0.65 -17.45 -7.89
CA ILE A 172 -0.66 -17.03 -8.35
C ILE A 172 -0.92 -17.38 -9.83
N ASN A 173 0.13 -17.52 -10.63
CA ASN A 173 0.06 -17.87 -12.05
C ASN A 173 0.04 -19.39 -12.28
N ASP A 174 0.34 -20.21 -11.26
CA ASP A 174 0.26 -21.67 -11.34
C ASP A 174 -1.12 -22.14 -10.84
N GLU A 175 -1.84 -22.86 -11.70
CA GLU A 175 -3.14 -23.43 -11.35
C GLU A 175 -3.04 -24.51 -10.27
N ASN A 176 -1.88 -25.15 -10.11
CA ASN A 176 -1.66 -26.14 -9.05
C ASN A 176 -1.61 -25.50 -7.66
N SER A 177 -1.27 -24.21 -7.57
CA SER A 177 -1.22 -23.48 -6.29
C SER A 177 -2.53 -23.56 -5.52
N TYR A 178 -3.68 -23.57 -6.20
CA TYR A 178 -4.97 -23.75 -5.56
C TYR A 178 -5.09 -25.09 -4.83
N LYS A 179 -4.62 -26.18 -5.45
CA LYS A 179 -4.61 -27.52 -4.84
C LYS A 179 -3.60 -27.57 -3.70
N ASP A 180 -2.42 -27.00 -3.90
CA ASP A 180 -1.36 -27.00 -2.89
C ASP A 180 -1.78 -26.22 -1.64
N ILE A 181 -2.41 -25.05 -1.80
CA ILE A 181 -2.97 -24.25 -0.68
C ILE A 181 -3.97 -25.08 0.13
N ILE A 182 -4.83 -25.84 -0.54
CA ILE A 182 -5.84 -26.67 0.11
C ILE A 182 -5.18 -27.86 0.82
N ASN A 183 -4.31 -28.58 0.13
CA ASN A 183 -3.64 -29.78 0.65
C ASN A 183 -2.72 -29.47 1.83
N ASP A 184 -2.01 -28.34 1.76
CA ASP A 184 -1.08 -27.90 2.80
C ASP A 184 -1.77 -27.11 3.92
N ASN A 185 -3.10 -26.92 3.83
CA ASN A 185 -3.91 -26.15 4.78
C ASN A 185 -3.38 -24.72 5.02
N ILE A 186 -3.01 -24.02 3.94
CA ILE A 186 -2.46 -22.66 4.00
C ILE A 186 -3.59 -21.66 4.15
N ASN A 187 -3.64 -21.02 5.32
CA ASN A 187 -4.62 -19.97 5.61
C ASN A 187 -4.09 -18.56 5.29
N LEU A 188 -4.96 -17.56 5.46
CA LEU A 188 -4.69 -16.20 5.00
C LEU A 188 -3.47 -15.60 5.71
N LYS A 189 -3.34 -15.81 7.02
CA LYS A 189 -2.15 -15.41 7.78
C LYS A 189 -0.89 -16.03 7.19
N LYS A 190 -0.91 -17.35 6.97
CA LYS A 190 0.27 -18.07 6.51
C LYS A 190 0.72 -17.63 5.12
N ILE A 191 -0.21 -17.39 4.20
CA ILE A 191 0.19 -16.96 2.85
C ILE A 191 0.85 -15.58 2.88
N PHE A 192 0.33 -14.63 3.66
CA PHE A 192 0.94 -13.31 3.79
C PHE A 192 2.26 -13.36 4.56
N GLU A 193 2.43 -14.25 5.53
CA GLU A 193 3.73 -14.46 6.18
C GLU A 193 4.83 -14.89 5.21
N LEU A 194 4.50 -15.69 4.17
CA LEU A 194 5.46 -16.15 3.18
C LEU A 194 5.97 -15.02 2.27
N SER A 195 5.17 -13.96 2.07
CA SER A 195 5.50 -12.84 1.18
C SER A 195 5.91 -11.55 1.90
N LYS A 196 5.94 -11.53 3.23
CA LYS A 196 6.15 -10.32 4.05
C LYS A 196 7.45 -9.54 3.76
N GLU A 197 8.52 -10.22 3.36
CA GLU A 197 9.83 -9.59 3.14
C GLU A 197 9.88 -8.75 1.85
N TYR A 198 8.99 -9.01 0.88
CA TYR A 198 9.01 -8.37 -0.44
C TYR A 198 7.64 -7.80 -0.86
N ASP A 199 6.68 -7.78 0.06
CA ASP A 199 5.34 -7.24 -0.14
C ASP A 199 4.84 -6.51 1.12
N LEU A 200 4.67 -5.19 1.04
CA LEU A 200 4.27 -4.38 2.20
C LEU A 200 2.89 -4.72 2.73
N ILE A 201 1.94 -5.09 1.87
CA ILE A 201 0.61 -5.53 2.32
C ILE A 201 0.77 -6.80 3.14
N SER A 202 1.54 -7.75 2.63
CA SER A 202 1.87 -8.99 3.33
C SER A 202 2.56 -8.73 4.68
N ASN A 203 3.44 -7.74 4.76
CA ASN A 203 4.07 -7.33 6.02
C ASN A 203 3.05 -6.75 7.02
N GLU A 204 2.07 -5.98 6.58
CA GLU A 204 0.99 -5.51 7.45
C GLU A 204 0.20 -6.70 8.01
N TYR A 205 -0.19 -7.66 7.17
CA TYR A 205 -0.88 -8.86 7.65
C TYR A 205 -0.05 -9.68 8.63
N ALA A 206 1.22 -9.92 8.32
CA ALA A 206 2.12 -10.71 9.16
C ALA A 206 2.43 -10.04 10.51
N SER A 207 2.46 -8.71 10.54
CA SER A 207 2.76 -7.93 11.75
C SER A 207 1.53 -7.55 12.57
N GLY A 208 0.32 -7.77 12.05
CA GLY A 208 -0.93 -7.33 12.68
C GLY A 208 -1.18 -5.82 12.51
N PHE A 209 -0.87 -5.30 11.32
CA PHE A 209 -1.05 -3.92 10.87
C PHE A 209 -0.18 -2.89 11.62
N ASN A 210 1.06 -3.28 11.97
CA ASN A 210 1.93 -2.42 12.77
C ASN A 210 2.33 -1.12 12.06
N ILE A 211 2.56 -1.12 10.76
CA ILE A 211 3.01 0.11 10.06
C ILE A 211 1.87 1.13 10.09
N ILE A 212 0.64 0.72 9.74
CA ILE A 212 -0.55 1.58 9.85
C ILE A 212 -0.81 2.01 11.30
N LEU A 213 -0.87 1.08 12.26
CA LEU A 213 -1.37 1.37 13.61
C LEU A 213 -0.32 2.01 14.53
N LYS A 214 0.96 1.67 14.39
CA LYS A 214 2.04 2.14 15.27
C LYS A 214 2.87 3.27 14.67
N GLU A 215 2.88 3.43 13.35
CA GLU A 215 3.66 4.50 12.70
C GLU A 215 2.75 5.51 11.99
N GLY A 216 1.93 5.05 11.04
CA GLY A 216 1.10 5.91 10.20
C GLY A 216 0.06 6.69 10.99
N LEU A 217 -0.71 6.00 11.83
CA LEU A 217 -1.82 6.58 12.58
C LEU A 217 -1.33 7.58 13.66
N PRO A 218 -0.30 7.29 14.49
CA PRO A 218 0.24 8.29 15.41
C PRO A 218 0.82 9.52 14.69
N TYR A 219 1.52 9.32 13.58
CA TYR A 219 2.06 10.43 12.78
C TYR A 219 0.95 11.28 12.15
N PHE A 220 -0.12 10.64 11.67
CA PHE A 220 -1.29 11.31 11.13
C PHE A 220 -1.92 12.25 12.17
N PHE A 221 -2.18 11.76 13.39
CA PHE A 221 -2.76 12.59 14.44
C PHE A 221 -1.83 13.72 14.88
N ASP A 222 -0.54 13.44 15.09
CA ASP A 222 0.45 14.48 15.44
C ASP A 222 0.54 15.56 14.35
N THR A 223 0.52 15.17 13.08
CA THR A 223 0.54 16.10 11.95
C THR A 223 -0.75 16.93 11.90
N TYR A 224 -1.91 16.29 12.03
CA TYR A 224 -3.20 16.99 12.01
C TYR A 224 -3.31 18.00 13.15
N GLU A 225 -2.83 17.65 14.36
CA GLU A 225 -2.82 18.58 15.48
C GLU A 225 -1.95 19.82 15.23
N LYS A 226 -0.85 19.66 14.47
CA LYS A 226 0.05 20.76 14.12
C LYS A 226 -0.47 21.65 12.99
N CYS A 227 -1.04 21.06 11.93
CA CYS A 227 -1.41 21.81 10.72
C CYS A 227 -2.90 22.14 10.62
N LYS A 228 -3.78 21.38 11.30
CA LYS A 228 -5.25 21.46 11.22
C LYS A 228 -5.80 21.41 9.78
N ASP A 229 -5.04 20.83 8.86
CA ASP A 229 -5.40 20.67 7.45
C ASP A 229 -5.33 19.19 7.05
N ILE A 230 -6.46 18.64 6.63
CA ILE A 230 -6.59 17.20 6.33
C ILE A 230 -5.76 16.78 5.13
N ASN A 231 -5.72 17.61 4.08
CA ASN A 231 -4.98 17.31 2.87
C ASN A 231 -3.47 17.27 3.14
N SER A 232 -2.94 18.29 3.84
CA SER A 232 -1.54 18.32 4.27
C SER A 232 -1.21 17.14 5.17
N THR A 233 -2.11 16.75 6.07
CA THR A 233 -1.93 15.58 6.95
C THR A 233 -1.76 14.29 6.15
N ILE A 234 -2.65 14.04 5.18
CA ILE A 234 -2.63 12.85 4.32
C ILE A 234 -1.33 12.82 3.52
N VAL A 235 -0.98 13.92 2.86
CA VAL A 235 0.24 14.01 2.04
C VAL A 235 1.49 13.78 2.88
N ASN A 236 1.60 14.41 4.05
CA ASN A 236 2.75 14.23 4.94
C ASN A 236 2.83 12.81 5.49
N THR A 237 1.70 12.19 5.84
CA THR A 237 1.67 10.80 6.32
C THR A 237 2.12 9.84 5.22
N TYR A 238 1.65 10.03 3.99
CA TYR A 238 2.11 9.26 2.84
C TYR A 238 3.62 9.41 2.62
N LEU A 239 4.14 10.63 2.63
CA LEU A 239 5.58 10.88 2.47
C LEU A 239 6.41 10.26 3.60
N LYS A 240 5.91 10.32 4.83
CA LYS A 240 6.56 9.68 5.98
C LYS A 240 6.68 8.16 5.78
N LEU A 241 5.57 7.49 5.44
CA LEU A 241 5.58 6.06 5.19
C LEU A 241 6.48 5.70 4.00
N LEU A 242 6.39 6.44 2.89
CA LEU A 242 7.25 6.23 1.72
C LEU A 242 8.75 6.42 2.02
N SER A 243 9.09 7.29 2.98
CA SER A 243 10.50 7.52 3.37
C SER A 243 11.10 6.42 4.26
N THR A 244 10.25 5.54 4.82
CA THR A 244 10.64 4.52 5.81
C THR A 244 10.40 3.11 5.31
N HIS A 245 9.42 2.93 4.42
CA HIS A 245 9.01 1.65 3.86
C HIS A 245 9.09 1.72 2.34
N LEU A 246 9.95 0.90 1.74
CA LEU A 246 10.13 0.88 0.30
C LEU A 246 8.87 0.39 -0.41
N ASP A 247 8.37 1.16 -1.38
CA ASP A 247 7.18 0.80 -2.15
C ASP A 247 7.50 -0.38 -3.08
N THR A 248 6.85 -1.51 -2.83
CA THR A 248 7.09 -2.76 -3.55
C THR A 248 6.63 -2.70 -5.00
N LEU A 249 5.65 -1.86 -5.35
CA LEU A 249 5.27 -1.61 -6.74
C LEU A 249 6.28 -0.73 -7.46
N ILE A 250 6.91 0.22 -6.75
CA ILE A 250 8.05 0.97 -7.29
C ILE A 250 9.21 0.02 -7.55
N ILE A 251 9.58 -0.84 -6.60
CA ILE A 251 10.63 -1.86 -6.79
C ILE A 251 10.28 -2.79 -7.96
N ARG A 252 9.06 -3.34 -8.00
CA ARG A 252 8.63 -4.28 -9.06
C ARG A 252 8.62 -3.64 -10.46
N LYS A 253 8.24 -2.36 -10.58
CA LYS A 253 8.22 -1.64 -11.87
C LYS A 253 9.57 -1.06 -12.28
N ALA A 254 10.40 -0.69 -11.32
CA ALA A 254 11.77 -0.23 -11.56
C ALA A 254 12.73 -1.41 -11.83
N GLY A 255 12.26 -2.65 -11.64
CA GLY A 255 13.10 -3.84 -11.55
C GLY A 255 13.65 -3.96 -10.12
N LYS A 256 13.81 -5.20 -9.63
CA LYS A 256 14.59 -5.47 -8.41
C LYS A 256 15.82 -4.57 -8.43
N GLU A 257 16.14 -3.95 -7.29
CA GLU A 257 17.49 -3.49 -7.02
C GLU A 257 18.39 -4.71 -7.29
N THR A 258 18.91 -4.75 -8.51
CA THR A 258 20.20 -5.35 -8.75
C THR A 258 21.13 -4.42 -7.99
N ASP A 259 21.99 -4.98 -7.16
CA ASP A 259 22.93 -4.30 -6.25
C ASP A 259 23.80 -3.20 -6.91
N SER A 260 23.61 -2.91 -8.20
CA SER A 260 24.30 -1.94 -9.02
C SER A 260 23.49 -0.69 -9.40
N ASN A 261 22.19 -0.57 -9.09
CA ASN A 261 21.34 0.52 -9.60
C ASN A 261 20.69 1.39 -8.50
N LEU A 262 20.82 2.72 -8.64
CA LEU A 262 20.20 3.72 -7.77
C LEU A 262 18.96 4.35 -8.44
N THR A 263 17.78 4.23 -7.82
CA THR A 263 16.56 4.86 -8.33
C THR A 263 16.44 6.30 -7.85
N ILE A 264 16.35 7.26 -8.80
CA ILE A 264 16.24 8.69 -8.51
C ILE A 264 14.97 9.26 -9.13
N LEU A 265 14.10 9.82 -8.29
CA LEU A 265 12.88 10.53 -8.73
C LEU A 265 13.20 12.00 -9.05
N LEU A 266 12.89 12.41 -10.28
CA LEU A 266 13.09 13.77 -10.78
C LEU A 266 11.74 14.45 -10.99
N ARG A 267 11.67 15.76 -10.73
CA ARG A 267 10.45 16.57 -10.93
C ARG A 267 10.22 16.91 -12.41
N SER A 268 11.30 17.07 -13.15
CA SER A 268 11.28 17.49 -14.55
C SER A 268 10.85 16.35 -15.47
N LYS A 269 9.95 16.68 -16.41
CA LYS A 269 9.65 15.80 -17.54
C LYS A 269 10.92 15.59 -18.41
N PRO A 270 11.05 14.45 -19.11
CA PRO A 270 12.17 14.18 -20.03
C PRO A 270 12.04 14.94 -21.36
N VAL A 271 11.82 16.26 -21.28
CA VAL A 271 11.61 17.16 -22.42
C VAL A 271 12.74 18.18 -22.42
N GLN A 272 13.32 18.45 -23.59
CA GLN A 272 14.39 19.45 -23.77
C GLN A 272 15.55 19.31 -22.75
N ASN A 273 15.93 18.06 -22.44
CA ASN A 273 17.03 17.75 -21.51
C ASN A 273 16.82 18.21 -20.05
N LYS A 274 15.60 18.64 -19.65
CA LYS A 274 15.33 19.17 -18.29
C LYS A 274 15.59 18.14 -17.20
N ALA A 275 15.09 16.91 -17.37
CA ALA A 275 15.34 15.80 -16.44
C ALA A 275 16.84 15.51 -16.26
N ASN A 276 17.62 15.46 -17.34
CA ASN A 276 19.06 15.21 -17.24
C ASN A 276 19.79 16.34 -16.50
N ARG A 277 19.40 17.61 -16.71
CA ARG A 277 19.97 18.75 -15.97
C ARG A 277 19.63 18.70 -14.49
N GLU A 278 18.38 18.37 -14.16
CA GLU A 278 17.97 18.19 -12.76
C GLU A 278 18.74 17.07 -12.08
N LEU A 279 18.90 15.93 -12.76
CA LEU A 279 19.68 14.79 -12.27
C LEU A 279 21.12 15.17 -11.96
N LEU A 280 21.81 15.81 -12.92
CA LEU A 280 23.19 16.26 -12.74
C LEU A 280 23.30 17.25 -11.57
N ASN A 281 22.38 18.22 -11.47
CA ASN A 281 22.36 19.17 -10.36
C ASN A 281 22.12 18.51 -9.00
N LEU A 282 21.25 17.50 -8.95
CA LEU A 282 20.96 16.75 -7.73
C LEU A 282 22.21 16.00 -7.24
N ILE A 283 22.83 15.23 -8.14
CA ILE A 283 24.05 14.46 -7.84
C ILE A 283 25.19 15.39 -7.45
N LYS A 284 25.39 16.49 -8.19
CA LYS A 284 26.36 17.54 -7.89
C LYS A 284 26.22 18.05 -6.46
N LYS A 285 24.99 18.39 -6.05
CA LYS A 285 24.70 18.92 -4.72
C LYS A 285 24.90 17.88 -3.62
N LYS A 286 24.43 16.64 -3.84
CA LYS A 286 24.52 15.56 -2.86
C LYS A 286 25.97 15.13 -2.63
N LEU A 287 26.73 14.90 -3.70
CA LEU A 287 28.11 14.45 -3.62
C LEU A 287 29.14 15.56 -3.37
N LYS A 288 28.71 16.84 -3.45
CA LYS A 288 29.55 18.03 -3.29
C LYS A 288 30.69 18.11 -4.32
N VAL A 289 30.35 17.88 -5.58
CA VAL A 289 31.29 17.89 -6.71
C VAL A 289 30.98 19.06 -7.66
N SER A 290 31.89 19.39 -8.56
CA SER A 290 31.70 20.44 -9.57
C SER A 290 30.98 19.91 -10.82
N SER A 291 30.66 20.80 -11.77
CA SER A 291 29.89 20.43 -12.97
C SER A 291 30.69 19.58 -13.97
N ASP A 292 32.01 19.74 -14.00
CA ASP A 292 32.97 18.96 -14.79
C ASP A 292 33.23 17.56 -14.20
N GLN A 293 32.89 17.36 -12.93
CA GLN A 293 33.09 16.12 -12.20
C GLN A 293 31.93 15.13 -12.30
N VAL A 294 30.82 15.50 -12.93
CA VAL A 294 29.64 14.62 -13.08
C VAL A 294 29.14 14.68 -14.50
N GLN A 295 29.08 13.52 -15.15
CA GLN A 295 28.53 13.41 -16.50
C GLN A 295 27.70 12.15 -16.69
N ILE A 296 26.69 12.23 -17.56
CA ILE A 296 25.93 11.07 -18.01
C ILE A 296 26.70 10.46 -19.18
N ILE A 297 27.31 9.29 -18.97
CA ILE A 297 28.09 8.58 -19.98
C ILE A 297 27.24 7.64 -20.84
N ALA A 298 26.06 7.23 -20.36
CA ALA A 298 25.12 6.43 -21.13
C ALA A 298 23.67 6.75 -20.75
N GLY A 299 22.73 6.51 -21.68
CA GLY A 299 21.29 6.59 -21.39
C GLY A 299 20.67 7.99 -21.46
N LEU A 300 21.26 8.93 -22.21
CA LEU A 300 20.75 10.31 -22.33
C LEU A 300 19.27 10.40 -22.74
N LYS A 301 18.81 9.50 -23.62
CA LYS A 301 17.42 9.40 -24.10
C LYS A 301 16.60 8.29 -23.41
N LYS A 302 17.19 7.57 -22.46
CA LYS A 302 16.55 6.45 -21.73
C LYS A 302 16.25 6.85 -20.28
N THR A 303 15.42 6.07 -19.59
CA THR A 303 15.19 6.17 -18.14
C THR A 303 16.45 5.76 -17.39
N ASP A 304 17.06 4.67 -17.81
CA ASP A 304 18.26 4.11 -17.19
C ASP A 304 19.48 4.90 -17.66
N LYS A 305 20.31 5.33 -16.71
CA LYS A 305 21.44 6.23 -16.95
C LYS A 305 22.65 5.72 -16.21
N ILE A 306 23.80 5.78 -16.86
CA ILE A 306 25.09 5.55 -16.23
C ILE A 306 25.75 6.91 -16.07
N LEU A 307 26.07 7.26 -14.83
CA LEU A 307 26.78 8.48 -14.49
C LEU A 307 28.21 8.14 -14.14
N GLN A 308 29.15 8.94 -14.65
CA GLN A 308 30.51 8.97 -14.18
C GLN A 308 30.65 10.15 -13.22
N VAL A 309 31.20 9.88 -12.04
CA VAL A 309 31.53 10.89 -11.03
C VAL A 309 33.01 10.79 -10.71
N SER A 310 33.71 11.90 -10.82
CA SER A 310 35.13 12.03 -10.47
C SER A 310 35.27 12.86 -9.20
N PHE A 311 36.12 12.43 -8.27
CA PHE A 311 36.41 13.16 -7.04
C PHE A 311 37.83 13.71 -7.08
N SER A 312 38.04 14.93 -6.61
CA SER A 312 39.39 15.55 -6.53
C SER A 312 40.27 14.90 -5.47
N GLU A 313 39.66 14.23 -4.50
CA GLU A 313 40.32 13.55 -3.39
C GLU A 313 39.82 12.11 -3.32
N ASN A 314 40.65 11.21 -2.78
CA ASN A 314 40.22 9.85 -2.51
C ASN A 314 39.07 9.86 -1.50
N ILE A 315 37.93 9.32 -1.93
CA ILE A 315 36.73 9.18 -1.12
C ILE A 315 36.42 7.69 -0.93
N VAL A 316 36.10 7.30 0.29
CA VAL A 316 35.72 5.93 0.61
C VAL A 316 34.25 5.71 0.28
N GLU A 317 33.89 4.50 -0.16
CA GLU A 317 32.53 4.16 -0.58
C GLU A 317 31.45 4.50 0.46
N SER A 318 31.75 4.25 1.75
CA SER A 318 30.84 4.57 2.86
C SER A 318 30.47 6.06 2.93
N ASP A 319 31.40 6.96 2.58
CA ASP A 319 31.13 8.40 2.56
C ASP A 319 30.29 8.82 1.36
N ILE A 320 30.46 8.15 0.21
CA ILE A 320 29.60 8.35 -0.97
C ILE A 320 28.16 7.97 -0.62
N ILE A 321 27.96 6.78 -0.06
CA ILE A 321 26.65 6.29 0.37
C ILE A 321 26.02 7.28 1.36
N LYS A 322 26.79 7.69 2.38
CA LYS A 322 26.31 8.66 3.38
C LYS A 322 25.87 9.99 2.76
N ARG A 323 26.58 10.49 1.74
CA ARG A 323 26.27 11.74 1.03
C ARG A 323 25.07 11.62 0.09
N ILE A 324 24.81 10.43 -0.47
CA ILE A 324 23.65 10.21 -1.34
C ILE A 324 22.36 10.17 -0.51
N PHE A 325 22.38 9.42 0.59
CA PHE A 325 21.18 9.12 1.38
C PHE A 325 20.87 10.12 2.51
N ASN A 326 21.82 10.96 2.94
CA ASN A 326 21.58 12.09 3.86
C ASN A 326 21.60 13.43 3.12
#